data_AF-A0A1L6TFB8-F1
#
_entry.id   AF-A0A1L6TFB8-F1
#
_cell.length_a   1.000
_cell.length_b   1.000
_cell.length_c   1.000
_cell.angle_alpha   90.00
_cell.angle_beta   90.00
_cell.angle_gamma   90.00
#
_symmetry.space_group_name_H-M   'P 1'
#
loop_
_entity.id
_entity.type
_entity.pdbx_description
1 polymer ?
#
loop_
_entity_poly.entity_id
_entity_poly.type
_entity_poly.pdbx_seq_one_letter_code
_entity_poly.pdbx_strand_id
1 'polypeptide(L)'
;MPLIKKLNAKILRKIAENYKETHHGKEHSNTYKLAEQLWQQAQSDTLTEKQCAEILRERLEDLNSAFGNSLGDAIRTTLDNFYGRKSRSLTILCIPLIEGEYYPDIERYKLHESYLNQDFGQLFSSFYDHFTDEHPIFEHKNHRTIIRQEILRQIENNGINHNFFRTAERILRSDPNFTELILTNPQTFSQFYAPKIRDMDQRQLVNLYVGIKKGIITPWAHDLSHSLKAVKYTLMAKVKNNDIDTNVKPKEISAVIDDKRHSFSPFSTNARKHIDGLENCEKLKQTLRKSSEPPKLVFQTILQKQQTAIEQMAHPVDCEM
;
A
#
# COMPACT_ATOMS: atom_id res chain seq x y z
N MET A 1 -5.76 -8.07 0.01
CA MET A 1 -6.51 -7.06 0.79
C MET A 1 -5.59 -5.86 0.97
N PRO A 2 -6.12 -4.63 1.03
CA PRO A 2 -5.29 -3.45 1.24
C PRO A 2 -4.72 -3.48 2.66
N LEU A 3 -3.39 -3.43 2.75
CA LEU A 3 -2.65 -3.21 3.99
C LEU A 3 -3.11 -1.90 4.63
N ILE A 4 -3.35 -1.87 5.95
CA ILE A 4 -3.41 -0.58 6.66
C ILE A 4 -2.01 -0.01 6.61
N LYS A 5 -1.82 0.99 5.76
CA LYS A 5 -0.48 1.53 5.49
C LYS A 5 0.13 2.22 6.71
N LYS A 6 -0.69 2.86 7.54
CA LYS A 6 -0.26 3.53 8.77
C LYS A 6 -1.22 3.21 9.91
N LEU A 7 -0.69 2.64 10.98
CA LEU A 7 -1.42 2.46 12.24
C LEU A 7 -1.17 3.67 13.14
N ASN A 8 -2.23 4.21 13.76
CA ASN A 8 -2.11 5.40 14.59
C ASN A 8 -3.17 5.41 15.71
N ALA A 9 -3.03 6.36 16.64
CA ALA A 9 -3.91 6.54 17.79
C ALA A 9 -5.40 6.68 17.40
N LYS A 10 -5.71 7.32 16.27
CA LYS A 10 -7.10 7.45 15.80
C LYS A 10 -7.76 6.11 15.48
N ILE A 11 -7.01 5.14 14.94
CA ILE A 11 -7.52 3.80 14.66
C ILE A 11 -7.84 3.07 15.97
N LEU A 12 -6.94 3.16 16.97
CA LEU A 12 -7.14 2.56 18.29
C LEU A 12 -8.39 3.14 18.98
N ARG A 13 -8.53 4.48 18.97
CA ARG A 13 -9.72 5.17 19.52
C ARG A 13 -11.01 4.66 18.86
N LYS A 14 -11.02 4.53 17.53
CA LYS A 14 -12.18 4.05 16.79
C LYS A 14 -12.57 2.61 17.15
N ILE A 15 -11.59 1.72 17.36
CA ILE A 15 -11.86 0.34 17.79
C ILE A 15 -12.54 0.36 19.17
N ALA A 16 -11.99 1.12 20.11
CA ALA A 16 -12.52 1.21 21.46
C ALA A 16 -13.92 1.87 21.51
N GLU A 17 -14.11 2.97 20.78
CA GLU A 17 -15.40 3.68 20.68
C GLU A 17 -16.48 2.76 20.11
N ASN A 18 -16.22 2.11 18.97
CA ASN A 18 -17.17 1.18 18.37
C ASN A 18 -17.57 0.05 19.34
N TYR A 19 -16.61 -0.49 20.11
CA TYR A 19 -16.90 -1.52 21.09
C TYR A 19 -17.77 -0.99 22.24
N LYS A 20 -17.39 0.17 22.81
CA LYS A 20 -18.13 0.81 23.89
C LYS A 20 -19.56 1.17 23.48
N GLU A 21 -19.74 1.64 22.25
CA GLU A 21 -21.05 2.00 21.70
C GLU A 21 -21.96 0.78 21.51
N THR A 22 -21.40 -0.31 21.00
CA THR A 22 -22.17 -1.55 20.78
C THR A 22 -22.48 -2.31 22.07
N HIS A 23 -21.78 -2.00 23.17
CA HIS A 23 -21.89 -2.70 24.45
C HIS A 23 -22.19 -1.75 25.62
N HIS A 24 -22.89 -0.65 25.36
CA HIS A 24 -23.44 0.22 26.42
C HIS A 24 -24.23 -0.59 27.46
N GLY A 25 -24.00 -0.35 28.75
CA GLY A 25 -24.58 -1.12 29.86
C GLY A 25 -23.75 -2.31 30.34
N LYS A 26 -22.55 -2.54 29.78
CA LYS A 26 -21.57 -3.55 30.24
C LYS A 26 -20.32 -2.93 30.84
N GLU A 27 -20.41 -1.73 31.40
CA GLU A 27 -19.27 -0.95 31.94
C GLU A 27 -18.50 -1.70 33.04
N HIS A 28 -19.16 -2.62 33.73
CA HIS A 28 -18.55 -3.44 34.78
C HIS A 28 -17.74 -4.63 34.22
N SER A 29 -17.94 -5.00 32.95
CA SER A 29 -17.24 -6.13 32.34
C SER A 29 -15.76 -5.82 32.12
N ASN A 30 -14.90 -6.84 32.28
CA ASN A 30 -13.46 -6.69 32.07
C ASN A 30 -13.15 -6.26 30.63
N THR A 31 -13.86 -6.78 29.63
CA THR A 31 -13.67 -6.37 28.23
C THR A 31 -13.98 -4.89 28.00
N TYR A 32 -15.03 -4.35 28.62
CA TYR A 32 -15.33 -2.92 28.53
C TYR A 32 -14.22 -2.08 29.17
N LYS A 33 -13.68 -2.51 30.32
CA LYS A 33 -12.54 -1.84 30.96
C LYS A 33 -11.28 -1.88 30.08
N LEU A 34 -11.03 -2.98 29.38
CA LEU A 34 -9.92 -3.08 28.41
C LEU A 34 -10.14 -2.16 27.20
N ALA A 35 -11.38 -2.03 26.71
CA ALA A 35 -11.72 -1.03 25.69
C ALA A 35 -11.49 0.40 26.18
N GLU A 36 -11.85 0.70 27.43
CA GLU A 36 -11.59 2.00 28.05
C GLU A 36 -10.08 2.27 28.13
N GLN A 37 -9.28 1.31 28.61
CA GLN A 37 -7.83 1.44 28.67
C GLN A 37 -7.20 1.68 27.29
N LEU A 38 -7.65 0.94 26.27
CA LEU A 38 -7.24 1.16 24.88
C LEU A 38 -7.55 2.59 24.43
N TRP A 39 -8.75 3.09 24.72
CA TRP A 39 -9.15 4.46 24.39
C TRP A 39 -8.29 5.52 25.11
N GLN A 40 -7.98 5.31 26.39
CA GLN A 40 -7.16 6.21 27.19
C GLN A 40 -5.70 6.26 26.70
N GLN A 41 -5.10 5.10 26.40
CA GLN A 41 -3.74 5.06 25.85
C GLN A 41 -3.66 5.71 24.46
N ALA A 42 -4.72 5.62 23.69
CA ALA A 42 -4.82 6.22 22.37
C ALA A 42 -5.16 7.73 22.38
N GLN A 43 -5.16 8.39 23.55
CA GLN A 43 -5.32 9.85 23.63
C GLN A 43 -4.07 10.60 23.16
N SER A 44 -2.90 9.97 23.24
CA SER A 44 -1.69 10.57 22.71
C SER A 44 -1.62 10.45 21.19
N ASP A 45 -1.66 11.58 20.50
CA ASP A 45 -1.44 11.64 19.04
C ASP A 45 0.04 11.48 18.64
N THR A 46 0.95 11.27 19.60
CA THR A 46 2.38 11.07 19.36
C THR A 46 2.79 9.60 19.27
N LEU A 47 1.84 8.66 19.37
CA LEU A 47 2.15 7.23 19.29
C LEU A 47 2.70 6.86 17.91
N THR A 48 3.82 6.15 17.91
CA THR A 48 4.39 5.57 16.69
C THR A 48 3.57 4.36 16.24
N GLU A 49 3.71 3.96 14.97
CA GLU A 49 3.00 2.80 14.43
C GLU A 49 3.32 1.51 15.20
N LYS A 50 4.59 1.37 15.63
CA LYS A 50 5.05 0.24 16.44
C LYS A 50 4.39 0.22 17.82
N GLN A 51 4.39 1.35 18.52
CA GLN A 51 3.70 1.46 19.80
C GLN A 51 2.19 1.19 19.67
N CYS A 52 1.55 1.68 18.62
CA CYS A 52 0.13 1.36 18.38
C CYS A 52 -0.09 -0.14 18.15
N ALA A 53 0.81 -0.82 17.44
CA ALA A 53 0.69 -2.24 17.17
C ALA A 53 0.92 -3.07 18.46
N GLU A 54 1.94 -2.70 19.24
CA GLU A 54 2.25 -3.31 20.54
C GLU A 54 1.09 -3.15 21.52
N ILE A 55 0.50 -1.95 21.63
CA ILE A 55 -0.70 -1.70 22.46
C ILE A 55 -1.86 -2.61 22.05
N LEU A 56 -2.11 -2.74 20.75
CA LEU A 56 -3.16 -3.62 20.25
C LEU A 56 -2.85 -5.09 20.55
N ARG A 57 -1.59 -5.54 20.38
CA ARG A 57 -1.17 -6.90 20.71
C ARG A 57 -1.33 -7.18 22.20
N GLU A 58 -0.90 -6.28 23.09
CA GLU A 58 -1.05 -6.42 24.54
C GLU A 58 -2.53 -6.53 24.94
N ARG A 59 -3.40 -5.73 24.34
CA ARG A 59 -4.85 -5.85 24.58
C ARG A 59 -5.40 -7.18 24.07
N LEU A 60 -4.86 -7.72 22.99
CA LEU A 60 -5.24 -9.04 22.51
C LEU A 60 -4.77 -10.15 23.43
N GLU A 61 -3.58 -10.01 24.03
CA GLU A 61 -3.04 -10.89 25.08
C GLU A 61 -3.95 -10.90 26.32
N ASP A 62 -4.38 -9.72 26.79
CA ASP A 62 -5.32 -9.58 27.91
C ASP A 62 -6.67 -10.27 27.63
N LEU A 63 -7.05 -10.40 26.36
CA LEU A 63 -8.30 -11.00 25.90
C LEU A 63 -8.17 -12.48 25.53
N ASN A 64 -6.96 -13.04 25.54
CA ASN A 64 -6.65 -14.36 25.00
C ASN A 64 -7.39 -15.51 25.73
N SER A 65 -7.76 -15.31 26.99
CA SER A 65 -8.55 -16.28 27.76
C SER A 65 -10.06 -16.22 27.46
N ALA A 66 -10.55 -15.22 26.72
CA ALA A 66 -11.97 -14.99 26.48
C ALA A 66 -12.36 -15.37 25.05
N PHE A 67 -13.01 -16.52 24.90
CA PHE A 67 -13.47 -17.00 23.59
C PHE A 67 -14.59 -16.13 22.99
N GLY A 68 -14.52 -15.88 21.67
CA GLY A 68 -15.55 -15.19 20.90
C GLY A 68 -15.69 -13.71 21.27
N ASN A 69 -14.58 -13.08 21.66
CA ASN A 69 -14.58 -11.69 22.09
C ASN A 69 -14.60 -10.72 20.89
N SER A 70 -15.67 -9.95 20.74
CA SER A 70 -15.81 -9.00 19.62
C SER A 70 -14.78 -7.87 19.61
N LEU A 71 -14.24 -7.47 20.78
CA LEU A 71 -13.10 -6.54 20.85
C LEU A 71 -11.83 -7.23 20.35
N GLY A 72 -11.57 -8.45 20.81
CA GLY A 72 -10.43 -9.27 20.39
C GLY A 72 -10.44 -9.50 18.87
N ASP A 73 -11.59 -9.82 18.30
CA ASP A 73 -11.75 -9.97 16.85
C ASP A 73 -11.50 -8.69 16.07
N ALA A 74 -11.96 -7.54 16.57
CA ALA A 74 -11.71 -6.24 15.95
C ALA A 74 -10.22 -5.87 15.98
N ILE A 75 -9.55 -6.14 17.12
CA ILE A 75 -8.11 -5.93 17.29
C ILE A 75 -7.33 -6.84 16.33
N ARG A 76 -7.60 -8.15 16.36
CA ARG A 76 -6.98 -9.14 15.46
C ARG A 76 -7.15 -8.75 13.99
N THR A 77 -8.37 -8.38 13.58
CA THR A 77 -8.64 -7.94 12.21
C THR A 77 -7.83 -6.70 11.84
N THR A 78 -7.67 -5.77 12.77
CA THR A 78 -6.88 -4.56 12.55
C THR A 78 -5.39 -4.89 12.39
N LEU A 79 -4.84 -5.72 13.28
CA LEU A 79 -3.45 -6.17 13.22
C LEU A 79 -3.17 -7.01 11.97
N ASP A 80 -4.06 -7.93 11.61
CA ASP A 80 -3.98 -8.69 10.36
C ASP A 80 -3.95 -7.77 9.15
N ASN A 81 -4.82 -6.75 9.10
CA ASN A 81 -4.81 -5.78 8.02
C ASN A 81 -3.55 -4.91 8.03
N PHE A 82 -3.04 -4.52 9.19
CA PHE A 82 -1.80 -3.73 9.33
C PHE A 82 -0.57 -4.51 8.87
N TYR A 83 -0.52 -5.81 9.18
CA TYR A 83 0.58 -6.71 8.81
C TYR A 83 0.37 -7.40 7.45
N GLY A 84 -0.75 -7.16 6.78
CA GLY A 84 -0.98 -7.58 5.39
C GLY A 84 -1.40 -9.04 5.26
N ARG A 85 -2.09 -9.56 6.26
CA ARG A 85 -2.59 -10.94 6.30
C ARG A 85 -4.02 -11.00 5.78
N LYS A 86 -4.33 -12.06 5.03
CA LYS A 86 -5.73 -12.46 4.84
C LYS A 86 -6.14 -13.21 6.10
N SER A 87 -7.19 -12.75 6.75
CA SER A 87 -7.80 -13.51 7.84
C SER A 87 -8.24 -14.86 7.28
N ARG A 88 -7.70 -15.93 7.90
CA ARG A 88 -8.02 -17.37 7.81
C ARG A 88 -6.97 -18.30 7.18
N SER A 89 -6.78 -19.38 7.94
CA SER A 89 -6.12 -20.65 7.65
C SER A 89 -4.60 -20.68 7.78
N LEU A 90 -4.13 -20.42 9.00
CA LEU A 90 -3.08 -21.30 9.50
C LEU A 90 -3.74 -22.24 10.52
N THR A 91 -3.96 -23.46 10.06
CA THR A 91 -4.13 -24.66 10.86
C THR A 91 -2.86 -24.85 11.69
N ILE A 92 -2.63 -23.99 12.68
CA ILE A 92 -1.79 -24.38 13.79
C ILE A 92 -2.67 -25.36 14.57
N LEU A 93 -2.33 -26.64 14.43
CA LEU A 93 -2.81 -27.76 15.21
C LEU A 93 -2.30 -27.66 16.66
N CYS A 94 -2.32 -26.47 17.25
CA CYS A 94 -2.11 -26.25 18.68
C CYS A 94 -3.50 -26.08 19.26
N ILE A 95 -3.82 -27.01 20.15
CA ILE A 95 -5.12 -27.16 20.79
C ILE A 95 -5.48 -25.82 21.45
N PRO A 96 -6.50 -25.07 20.96
CA PRO A 96 -6.90 -23.77 21.51
C PRO A 96 -7.28 -23.82 23.00
N LEU A 97 -7.51 -25.03 23.53
CA LEU A 97 -8.01 -25.26 24.89
C LEU A 97 -6.97 -24.98 25.99
N ILE A 98 -5.67 -24.87 25.69
CA ILE A 98 -4.63 -24.67 26.72
C ILE A 98 -4.05 -23.25 26.69
N GLU A 99 -3.77 -22.69 25.52
CA GLU A 99 -3.01 -21.43 25.39
C GLU A 99 -3.86 -20.21 25.04
N GLY A 100 -5.17 -20.38 24.78
CA GLY A 100 -6.11 -19.29 24.46
C GLY A 100 -6.38 -19.09 22.97
N GLU A 101 -7.45 -18.36 22.64
CA GLU A 101 -7.97 -18.24 21.26
C GLU A 101 -6.99 -17.53 20.32
N TYR A 102 -6.31 -16.49 20.81
CA TYR A 102 -5.50 -15.58 20.01
C TYR A 102 -4.00 -15.87 20.07
N TYR A 103 -3.56 -16.81 20.90
CA TYR A 103 -2.13 -17.12 21.13
C TYR A 103 -1.31 -17.28 19.83
N PRO A 104 -1.76 -18.02 18.81
CA PRO A 104 -0.97 -18.19 17.59
C PRO A 104 -0.85 -16.91 16.76
N ASP A 105 -1.79 -15.98 16.89
CA ASP A 105 -1.73 -14.67 16.23
C ASP A 105 -0.84 -13.70 17.02
N ILE A 106 -0.91 -13.73 18.36
CA ILE A 106 -0.05 -12.96 19.26
C ILE A 106 1.44 -13.23 18.97
N GLU A 107 1.86 -14.51 18.96
CA GLU A 107 3.27 -14.86 18.72
C GLU A 107 3.75 -14.42 17.34
N ARG A 108 2.86 -14.40 16.35
CA ARG A 108 3.19 -13.86 15.02
C ARG A 108 3.31 -12.35 15.04
N TYR A 109 2.45 -11.65 15.76
CA TYR A 109 2.54 -10.19 15.86
C TYR A 109 3.86 -9.78 16.52
N LYS A 110 4.32 -10.49 17.55
CA LYS A 110 5.66 -10.29 18.13
C LYS A 110 6.77 -10.45 17.08
N LEU A 111 6.67 -11.47 16.23
CA LEU A 111 7.63 -11.67 15.15
C LEU A 111 7.56 -10.56 14.08
N HIS A 112 6.37 -10.03 13.77
CA HIS A 112 6.26 -8.85 12.90
C HIS A 112 6.89 -7.61 13.52
N GLU A 113 6.69 -7.39 14.82
CA GLU A 113 7.22 -6.26 15.59
C GLU A 113 8.75 -6.22 15.66
N SER A 114 9.41 -7.37 15.53
CA SER A 114 10.88 -7.46 15.50
C SER A 114 11.47 -6.80 14.25
N TYR A 115 10.78 -6.86 13.11
CA TYR A 115 11.20 -6.22 11.85
C TYR A 115 10.59 -4.84 11.60
N LEU A 116 9.51 -4.52 12.30
CA LEU A 116 8.75 -3.29 12.09
C LEU A 116 9.63 -2.04 12.29
N ASN A 117 9.67 -1.17 11.27
CA ASN A 117 10.45 0.06 11.21
C ASN A 117 11.99 -0.12 11.25
N GLN A 118 12.52 -1.34 11.05
CA GLN A 118 13.95 -1.51 10.81
C GLN A 118 14.37 -0.82 9.50
N ASP A 119 15.62 -0.36 9.41
CA ASP A 119 16.13 0.18 8.16
C ASP A 119 16.28 -0.90 7.08
N PHE A 120 16.30 -0.48 5.81
CA PHE A 120 16.42 -1.41 4.68
C PHE A 120 17.69 -2.27 4.74
N GLY A 121 18.81 -1.75 5.26
CA GLY A 121 20.04 -2.51 5.40
C GLY A 121 19.86 -3.69 6.35
N GLN A 122 19.30 -3.45 7.54
CA GLN A 122 18.97 -4.48 8.52
C GLN A 122 17.98 -5.52 7.96
N LEU A 123 16.93 -5.06 7.30
CA LEU A 123 15.94 -5.95 6.67
C LEU A 123 16.56 -6.84 5.59
N PHE A 124 17.48 -6.31 4.79
CA PHE A 124 18.15 -7.08 3.74
C PHE A 124 19.12 -8.10 4.32
N SER A 125 19.91 -7.73 5.33
CA SER A 125 20.79 -8.67 6.03
C SER A 125 19.96 -9.80 6.65
N SER A 126 18.93 -9.44 7.40
CA SER A 126 17.95 -10.36 7.99
C SER A 126 17.33 -11.31 6.97
N PHE A 127 17.06 -10.85 5.74
CA PHE A 127 16.46 -11.70 4.71
C PHE A 127 17.38 -12.84 4.26
N TYR A 128 18.69 -12.58 4.22
CA TYR A 128 19.72 -13.51 3.79
C TYR A 128 20.26 -14.35 4.94
N ASP A 129 20.17 -13.85 6.17
CA ASP A 129 20.57 -14.59 7.36
C ASP A 129 19.72 -15.85 7.57
N HIS A 130 20.39 -16.89 8.08
CA HIS A 130 19.76 -18.14 8.44
C HIS A 130 19.32 -18.05 9.91
N PHE A 131 18.11 -17.53 10.19
CA PHE A 131 17.56 -17.44 11.55
C PHE A 131 17.47 -18.82 12.21
N THR A 132 18.41 -19.19 13.08
CA THR A 132 18.36 -20.52 13.72
C THR A 132 17.67 -20.56 15.07
N ASP A 133 17.58 -19.50 15.91
CA ASP A 133 17.28 -19.79 17.33
C ASP A 133 16.33 -18.85 18.11
N GLU A 134 15.92 -17.67 17.62
CA GLU A 134 15.14 -16.73 18.45
C GLU A 134 13.61 -16.94 18.43
N HIS A 135 13.06 -17.56 17.39
CA HIS A 135 11.62 -17.85 17.28
C HIS A 135 11.39 -19.27 16.73
N PRO A 136 11.71 -20.32 17.51
CA PRO A 136 11.74 -21.71 17.03
C PRO A 136 10.36 -22.24 16.56
N ILE A 137 9.28 -21.52 16.87
CA ILE A 137 7.91 -21.87 16.48
C ILE A 137 7.65 -21.56 14.98
N PHE A 138 8.44 -20.70 14.34
CA PHE A 138 8.17 -20.24 12.98
C PHE A 138 9.26 -20.68 11.99
N GLU A 139 8.84 -21.31 10.88
CA GLU A 139 9.74 -21.68 9.77
C GLU A 139 10.43 -20.43 9.15
N HIS A 140 11.65 -20.59 8.63
CA HIS A 140 12.38 -19.54 7.89
C HIS A 140 11.55 -18.83 6.80
N LYS A 141 10.60 -19.55 6.19
CA LYS A 141 9.68 -19.01 5.18
C LYS A 141 8.80 -17.89 5.75
N ASN A 142 8.42 -17.97 7.03
CA ASN A 142 7.62 -16.94 7.70
C ASN A 142 8.41 -15.65 7.88
N HIS A 143 9.64 -15.73 8.40
CA HIS A 143 10.55 -14.57 8.53
C HIS A 143 10.74 -13.85 7.19
N ARG A 144 11.06 -14.60 6.12
CA ARG A 144 11.22 -14.01 4.77
C ARG A 144 9.94 -13.37 4.24
N THR A 145 8.76 -13.89 4.61
CA THR A 145 7.48 -13.30 4.20
C THR A 145 7.24 -11.99 4.92
N ILE A 146 7.49 -11.95 6.23
CA ILE A 146 7.33 -10.76 7.07
C ILE A 146 8.26 -9.64 6.63
N ILE A 147 9.53 -9.97 6.39
CA ILE A 147 10.52 -9.01 5.88
C ILE A 147 10.06 -8.41 4.54
N ARG A 148 9.54 -9.24 3.62
CA ARG A 148 8.99 -8.73 2.34
C ARG A 148 7.79 -7.80 2.55
N GLN A 149 6.89 -8.12 3.49
CA GLN A 149 5.75 -7.26 3.81
C GLN A 149 6.21 -5.91 4.38
N GLU A 150 7.22 -5.92 5.26
CA GLU A 150 7.75 -4.70 5.84
C GLU A 150 8.49 -3.83 4.82
N ILE A 151 9.34 -4.44 3.98
CA ILE A 151 9.98 -3.74 2.84
C ILE A 151 8.89 -3.07 2.00
N LEU A 152 7.85 -3.81 1.62
CA LEU A 152 6.77 -3.27 0.80
C LEU A 152 6.05 -2.10 1.50
N ARG A 153 5.70 -2.25 2.78
CA ARG A 153 5.02 -1.21 3.57
C ARG A 153 5.83 0.08 3.62
N GLN A 154 7.13 -0.01 3.91
CA GLN A 154 8.01 1.17 3.96
C GLN A 154 8.10 1.87 2.61
N ILE A 155 8.19 1.11 1.51
CA ILE A 155 8.23 1.67 0.16
C ILE A 155 6.91 2.37 -0.19
N GLU A 156 5.79 1.79 0.19
CA GLU A 156 4.48 2.40 -0.05
C GLU A 156 4.25 3.69 0.75
N ASN A 157 4.81 3.77 1.97
CA ASN A 157 4.67 4.89 2.89
C ASN A 157 5.65 6.03 2.63
N ASN A 158 6.92 5.70 2.40
CA ASN A 158 8.03 6.63 2.44
C ASN A 158 8.76 6.71 1.07
N GLY A 159 8.48 5.78 0.16
CA GLY A 159 9.26 5.55 -1.05
C GLY A 159 10.55 4.76 -0.76
N ILE A 160 11.39 4.62 -1.77
CA ILE A 160 12.67 3.92 -1.67
C ILE A 160 13.80 4.77 -2.22
N ASN A 161 14.93 4.77 -1.52
CA ASN A 161 16.16 5.35 -2.05
C ASN A 161 16.67 4.48 -3.21
N HIS A 162 17.14 5.10 -4.29
CA HIS A 162 17.67 4.42 -5.47
C HIS A 162 18.77 3.40 -5.13
N ASN A 163 19.58 3.64 -4.08
CA ASN A 163 20.63 2.74 -3.64
C ASN A 163 20.10 1.37 -3.16
N PHE A 164 18.88 1.32 -2.64
CA PHE A 164 18.25 0.09 -2.14
C PHE A 164 17.31 -0.58 -3.16
N PHE A 165 17.02 0.11 -4.27
CA PHE A 165 16.03 -0.30 -5.26
C PHE A 165 16.27 -1.71 -5.80
N ARG A 166 17.47 -2.00 -6.29
CA ARG A 166 17.80 -3.30 -6.91
C ARG A 166 17.67 -4.45 -5.93
N THR A 167 18.08 -4.25 -4.68
CA THR A 167 18.01 -5.28 -3.64
C THR A 167 16.58 -5.53 -3.22
N ALA A 168 15.79 -4.47 -2.98
CA ALA A 168 14.37 -4.59 -2.66
C ALA A 168 13.58 -5.26 -3.80
N GLU A 169 13.82 -4.85 -5.05
CA GLU A 169 13.21 -5.45 -6.23
C GLU A 169 13.51 -6.95 -6.31
N ARG A 170 14.78 -7.34 -6.13
CA ARG A 170 15.21 -8.75 -6.14
C ARG A 170 14.55 -9.57 -5.02
N ILE A 171 14.54 -9.04 -3.80
CA ILE A 171 13.94 -9.72 -2.64
C ILE A 171 12.44 -9.94 -2.84
N LEU A 172 11.71 -8.92 -3.29
CA LEU A 172 10.27 -9.04 -3.50
C LEU A 172 9.93 -9.93 -4.70
N ARG A 173 10.70 -9.84 -5.80
CA ARG A 173 10.47 -10.67 -6.99
C ARG A 173 10.79 -12.15 -6.81
N SER A 174 11.52 -12.50 -5.76
CA SER A 174 11.78 -13.91 -5.43
C SER A 174 10.52 -14.67 -4.99
N ASP A 175 9.40 -13.97 -4.75
CA ASP A 175 8.09 -14.57 -4.47
C ASP A 175 7.06 -14.11 -5.54
N PRO A 176 6.36 -15.05 -6.21
CA PRO A 176 5.36 -14.73 -7.22
C PRO A 176 4.22 -13.85 -6.71
N ASN A 177 3.78 -14.01 -5.45
CA ASN A 177 2.67 -13.22 -4.89
C ASN A 177 3.05 -11.75 -4.74
N PHE A 178 4.27 -11.46 -4.28
CA PHE A 178 4.77 -10.10 -4.17
C PHE A 178 5.08 -9.49 -5.53
N THR A 179 5.55 -10.30 -6.48
CA THR A 179 5.73 -9.89 -7.87
C THR A 179 4.40 -9.42 -8.47
N GLU A 180 3.35 -10.22 -8.32
CA GLU A 180 2.01 -9.86 -8.78
C GLU A 180 1.51 -8.59 -8.09
N LEU A 181 1.70 -8.47 -6.78
CA LEU A 181 1.30 -7.29 -6.01
C LEU A 181 2.00 -6.01 -6.50
N ILE A 182 3.32 -6.03 -6.72
CA ILE A 182 4.06 -4.89 -7.27
C ILE A 182 3.55 -4.53 -8.65
N LEU A 183 3.31 -5.53 -9.49
CA LEU A 183 2.93 -5.29 -10.87
C LEU A 183 1.48 -4.82 -11.01
N THR A 184 0.61 -5.15 -10.07
CA THR A 184 -0.82 -4.84 -10.13
C THR A 184 -1.23 -3.64 -9.27
N ASN A 185 -0.52 -3.31 -8.19
CA ASN A 185 -0.82 -2.17 -7.33
C ASN A 185 -0.21 -0.87 -7.91
N PRO A 186 -1.02 0.13 -8.31
CA PRO A 186 -0.51 1.37 -8.91
C PRO A 186 0.42 2.17 -8.01
N GLN A 187 0.16 2.21 -6.70
CA GLN A 187 1.00 2.91 -5.73
C GLN A 187 2.33 2.20 -5.57
N THR A 188 2.34 0.87 -5.43
CA THR A 188 3.59 0.12 -5.30
C THR A 188 4.43 0.27 -6.56
N PHE A 189 3.82 0.05 -7.72
CA PHE A 189 4.52 0.14 -9.00
C PHE A 189 5.13 1.53 -9.23
N SER A 190 4.40 2.61 -8.94
CA SER A 190 4.93 3.97 -9.12
C SER A 190 6.12 4.25 -8.21
N GLN A 191 6.09 3.76 -6.96
CA GLN A 191 7.22 3.91 -6.03
C GLN A 191 8.46 3.15 -6.50
N PHE A 192 8.31 1.98 -7.11
CA PHE A 192 9.43 1.22 -7.67
C PHE A 192 9.93 1.84 -8.98
N TYR A 193 9.05 1.97 -9.96
CA TYR A 193 9.46 2.16 -11.36
C TYR A 193 9.33 3.60 -11.84
N ALA A 194 8.77 4.49 -11.02
CA ALA A 194 8.51 5.87 -11.38
C ALA A 194 8.87 6.90 -10.29
N PRO A 195 9.95 6.71 -9.48
CA PRO A 195 10.22 7.61 -8.35
C PRO A 195 10.43 9.07 -8.80
N LYS A 196 10.99 9.28 -10.00
CA LYS A 196 11.27 10.62 -10.56
C LYS A 196 10.03 11.45 -10.90
N ILE A 197 8.87 10.82 -11.06
CA ILE A 197 7.61 11.50 -11.42
C ILE A 197 6.59 11.51 -10.28
N ARG A 198 6.98 11.01 -9.10
CA ARG A 198 6.08 10.88 -7.95
C ARG A 198 5.49 12.22 -7.53
N ASP A 199 6.32 13.24 -7.55
CA ASP A 199 5.98 14.57 -7.03
C ASP A 199 5.33 15.46 -8.09
N MET A 200 5.21 14.99 -9.35
CA MET A 200 4.50 15.70 -10.42
C MET A 200 3.00 15.78 -10.14
N ASP A 201 2.35 16.90 -10.44
CA ASP A 201 0.88 17.02 -10.36
C ASP A 201 0.16 16.28 -11.51
N GLN A 202 -1.17 16.24 -11.49
CA GLN A 202 -1.93 15.50 -12.51
C GLN A 202 -1.77 16.10 -13.92
N ARG A 203 -1.62 17.43 -14.03
CA ARG A 203 -1.44 18.12 -15.31
C ARG A 203 -0.06 17.78 -15.90
N GLN A 204 0.99 17.85 -15.09
CA GLN A 204 2.34 17.45 -15.45
C GLN A 204 2.37 15.99 -15.91
N LEU A 205 1.71 15.07 -15.21
CA LEU A 205 1.65 13.66 -15.63
C LEU A 205 0.91 13.46 -16.96
N VAL A 206 -0.21 14.17 -17.19
CA VAL A 206 -0.93 14.14 -18.47
C VAL A 206 -0.05 14.68 -19.60
N ASN A 207 0.61 15.82 -19.37
CA ASN A 207 1.52 16.45 -20.33
C ASN A 207 2.72 15.53 -20.63
N LEU A 208 3.30 14.90 -19.60
CA LEU A 208 4.37 13.92 -19.73
C LEU A 208 3.95 12.72 -20.59
N TYR A 209 2.75 12.16 -20.34
CA TYR A 209 2.22 11.06 -21.14
C TYR A 209 2.11 11.43 -22.61
N VAL A 210 1.54 12.62 -22.90
CA VAL A 210 1.37 13.13 -24.26
C VAL A 210 2.73 13.39 -24.91
N GLY A 211 3.67 14.00 -24.19
CA GLY A 211 5.02 14.30 -24.66
C GLY A 211 5.81 13.04 -25.02
N ILE A 212 5.81 12.02 -24.15
CA ILE A 212 6.45 10.72 -24.42
C ILE A 212 5.82 10.07 -25.65
N LYS A 213 4.48 10.03 -25.71
CA LYS A 213 3.76 9.41 -26.83
C LYS A 213 4.01 10.11 -28.17
N LYS A 214 4.29 11.41 -28.14
CA LYS A 214 4.58 12.23 -29.32
C LYS A 214 6.06 12.26 -29.69
N GLY A 215 6.93 11.64 -28.87
CA GLY A 215 8.37 11.65 -29.09
C GLY A 215 9.03 12.99 -28.75
N ILE A 216 8.32 13.89 -28.05
CA ILE A 216 8.87 15.17 -27.58
C ILE A 216 9.74 14.93 -26.34
N ILE A 217 9.27 14.06 -25.43
CA ILE A 217 9.99 13.69 -24.21
C ILE A 217 10.53 12.26 -24.36
N THR A 218 11.80 12.05 -24.05
CA THR A 218 12.43 10.72 -24.13
C THR A 218 11.93 9.80 -23.01
N PRO A 219 11.53 8.55 -23.30
CA PRO A 219 11.15 7.58 -22.29
C PRO A 219 12.33 7.15 -21.41
N TRP A 220 12.05 6.73 -20.17
CA TRP A 220 13.08 6.22 -19.25
C TRP A 220 13.72 4.95 -19.79
N ALA A 221 15.05 4.88 -19.74
CA ALA A 221 15.85 3.75 -20.23
C ALA A 221 15.50 3.33 -21.68
N HIS A 222 14.99 4.27 -22.50
CA HIS A 222 14.47 4.01 -23.85
C HIS A 222 13.31 3.01 -23.92
N ASP A 223 12.67 2.68 -22.80
CA ASP A 223 11.51 1.79 -22.75
C ASP A 223 10.21 2.61 -22.73
N LEU A 224 9.63 2.79 -23.92
CA LEU A 224 8.36 3.48 -24.12
C LEU A 224 7.22 2.83 -23.35
N SER A 225 7.16 1.49 -23.37
CA SER A 225 6.06 0.72 -22.77
C SER A 225 6.06 0.89 -21.26
N HIS A 226 7.23 0.72 -20.65
CA HIS A 226 7.43 0.90 -19.23
C HIS A 226 7.12 2.33 -18.78
N SER A 227 7.59 3.32 -19.55
CA SER A 227 7.38 4.73 -19.21
C SER A 227 5.92 5.13 -19.23
N LEU A 228 5.19 4.76 -20.29
CA LEU A 228 3.75 5.03 -20.35
C LEU A 228 2.98 4.31 -19.24
N LYS A 229 3.37 3.09 -18.86
CA LYS A 229 2.77 2.36 -17.73
C LYS A 229 3.00 3.08 -16.40
N ALA A 230 4.23 3.51 -16.13
CA ALA A 230 4.58 4.27 -14.94
C ALA A 230 3.75 5.55 -14.79
N VAL A 231 3.57 6.32 -15.87
CA VAL A 231 2.73 7.52 -15.85
C VAL A 231 1.26 7.19 -15.56
N LYS A 232 0.67 6.19 -16.25
CA LYS A 232 -0.71 5.76 -15.99
C LYS A 232 -0.93 5.37 -14.53
N TYR A 233 -0.01 4.58 -13.98
CA TYR A 233 -0.11 4.04 -12.64
C TYR A 233 0.04 5.13 -11.57
N THR A 234 0.96 6.07 -11.79
CA THR A 234 1.12 7.24 -10.93
C THR A 234 -0.13 8.12 -10.94
N LEU A 235 -0.73 8.34 -12.12
CA LEU A 235 -1.95 9.12 -12.28
C LEU A 235 -3.15 8.46 -11.58
N MET A 236 -3.30 7.13 -11.69
CA MET A 236 -4.32 6.37 -10.96
C MET A 236 -4.17 6.49 -9.45
N ALA A 237 -2.94 6.40 -8.95
CA ALA A 237 -2.66 6.54 -7.53
C ALA A 237 -3.02 7.94 -7.01
N LYS A 238 -2.72 9.00 -7.78
CA LYS A 238 -3.08 10.38 -7.42
C LYS A 238 -4.58 10.60 -7.38
N VAL A 239 -5.32 10.16 -8.41
CA VAL A 239 -6.78 10.31 -8.41
C VAL A 239 -7.42 9.53 -7.25
N LYS A 240 -6.89 8.34 -6.92
CA LYS A 240 -7.37 7.55 -5.78
C LYS A 240 -7.18 8.27 -4.44
N ASN A 241 -6.10 9.02 -4.28
CA ASN A 241 -5.74 9.65 -3.01
C ASN A 241 -6.27 11.09 -2.88
N ASN A 242 -6.33 11.85 -3.99
CA ASN A 242 -6.50 13.31 -3.99
C ASN A 242 -7.68 13.81 -4.85
N ASP A 243 -8.52 12.91 -5.40
CA ASP A 243 -9.51 13.23 -6.45
C ASP A 243 -8.84 13.89 -7.69
N ILE A 244 -9.59 14.58 -8.55
CA ILE A 244 -9.07 15.21 -9.78
C ILE A 244 -8.75 16.68 -9.51
N ASP A 245 -7.55 17.11 -9.91
CA ASP A 245 -7.10 18.50 -9.79
C ASP A 245 -7.98 19.42 -10.66
N THR A 246 -8.28 20.63 -10.18
CA THR A 246 -9.18 21.59 -10.87
C THR A 246 -8.69 22.01 -12.26
N ASN A 247 -7.37 21.93 -12.49
CA ASN A 247 -6.73 22.27 -13.76
C ASN A 247 -6.66 21.08 -14.74
N VAL A 248 -7.20 19.90 -14.40
CA VAL A 248 -7.27 18.71 -15.26
C VAL A 248 -8.71 18.25 -15.46
N LYS A 249 -9.08 17.93 -16.69
CA LYS A 249 -10.41 17.38 -16.98
C LYS A 249 -10.41 15.86 -16.78
N PRO A 250 -11.48 15.27 -16.20
CA PRO A 250 -11.59 13.82 -16.06
C PRO A 250 -11.38 13.05 -17.38
N LYS A 251 -11.86 13.61 -18.49
CA LYS A 251 -11.68 13.00 -19.83
C LYS A 251 -10.21 12.91 -20.28
N GLU A 252 -9.35 13.85 -19.84
CA GLU A 252 -7.92 13.83 -20.17
C GLU A 252 -7.23 12.66 -19.45
N ILE A 253 -7.56 12.48 -18.17
CA ILE A 253 -7.06 11.36 -17.36
C ILE A 253 -7.60 10.04 -17.92
N SER A 254 -8.91 9.94 -18.17
CA SER A 254 -9.50 8.73 -18.76
C SER A 254 -8.86 8.39 -20.10
N ALA A 255 -8.56 9.38 -20.96
CA ALA A 255 -7.85 9.13 -22.21
C ALA A 255 -6.46 8.52 -21.99
N VAL A 256 -5.68 9.02 -21.01
CA VAL A 256 -4.38 8.43 -20.62
C VAL A 256 -4.55 6.98 -20.17
N ILE A 257 -5.52 6.71 -19.29
CA ILE A 257 -5.78 5.36 -18.76
C ILE A 257 -6.24 4.40 -19.87
N ASP A 258 -7.07 4.86 -20.80
CA ASP A 258 -7.70 4.06 -21.86
C ASP A 258 -6.80 3.81 -23.08
N ASP A 259 -5.68 4.51 -23.20
CA ASP A 259 -4.86 4.50 -24.41
C ASP A 259 -4.07 3.20 -24.63
N LYS A 260 -4.39 2.49 -25.73
CA LYS A 260 -3.70 1.33 -26.35
C LYS A 260 -3.22 0.17 -25.44
N ARG A 261 -3.50 -1.06 -25.91
CA ARG A 261 -3.38 -2.34 -25.18
C ARG A 261 -2.29 -3.31 -25.69
N HIS A 262 -1.52 -3.00 -26.74
CA HIS A 262 -0.90 -4.04 -27.58
C HIS A 262 0.60 -4.33 -27.38
N SER A 263 1.23 -3.92 -26.27
CA SER A 263 2.62 -4.31 -25.95
C SER A 263 2.78 -4.85 -24.53
N PHE A 264 1.74 -5.51 -23.99
CA PHE A 264 1.82 -6.04 -22.63
C PHE A 264 1.41 -7.52 -22.59
N SER A 265 2.38 -8.33 -22.15
CA SER A 265 2.33 -9.79 -21.93
C SER A 265 1.49 -10.11 -20.65
N PRO A 266 1.40 -11.34 -20.10
CA PRO A 266 0.43 -11.68 -19.04
C PRO A 266 0.48 -10.83 -17.75
N PHE A 267 1.52 -10.00 -17.61
CA PHE A 267 1.70 -8.86 -16.69
C PHE A 267 1.07 -7.53 -17.18
N SER A 268 0.09 -7.66 -18.09
CA SER A 268 -0.61 -6.59 -18.78
C SER A 268 -1.65 -5.98 -17.87
N THR A 269 -1.18 -4.95 -17.21
CA THR A 269 -1.99 -4.02 -16.49
C THR A 269 -2.76 -3.14 -17.45
N ASN A 270 -3.81 -3.70 -18.03
CA ASN A 270 -4.88 -2.91 -18.58
C ASN A 270 -5.43 -2.03 -17.44
N ALA A 271 -4.92 -0.81 -17.36
CA ALA A 271 -5.19 0.14 -16.29
C ALA A 271 -6.69 0.31 -16.07
N ARG A 272 -7.47 0.31 -17.17
CA ARG A 272 -8.93 0.29 -17.13
C ARG A 272 -9.49 -0.96 -16.44
N LYS A 273 -9.07 -2.17 -16.88
CA LYS A 273 -9.51 -3.44 -16.25
C LYS A 273 -9.15 -3.50 -14.77
N HIS A 274 -8.00 -2.94 -14.38
CA HIS A 274 -7.64 -2.83 -12.96
C HIS A 274 -8.63 -1.95 -12.20
N ILE A 275 -8.93 -0.74 -12.69
CA ILE A 275 -9.95 0.14 -12.07
C ILE A 275 -11.29 -0.56 -11.97
N ASP A 276 -11.73 -1.22 -13.04
CA ASP A 276 -13.03 -1.89 -13.11
C ASP A 276 -13.11 -3.05 -12.10
N GLY A 277 -11.98 -3.75 -11.86
CA GLY A 277 -11.86 -4.85 -10.91
C GLY A 277 -11.63 -4.44 -9.45
N LEU A 278 -11.50 -3.15 -9.12
CA LEU A 278 -11.37 -2.70 -7.74
C LEU A 278 -12.73 -2.82 -7.02
N GLU A 279 -12.76 -3.62 -5.95
CA GLU A 279 -13.88 -3.68 -5.00
C GLU A 279 -13.96 -2.38 -4.20
N ASN A 280 -15.17 -1.88 -3.93
CA ASN A 280 -15.44 -0.70 -3.10
C ASN A 280 -14.78 0.63 -3.58
N CYS A 281 -14.44 0.75 -4.86
CA CYS A 281 -13.88 1.96 -5.46
C CYS A 281 -14.87 2.67 -6.42
N GLU A 282 -16.16 2.66 -6.11
CA GLU A 282 -17.21 3.22 -6.99
C GLU A 282 -17.02 4.71 -7.28
N LYS A 283 -16.56 5.49 -6.30
CA LYS A 283 -16.19 6.90 -6.51
C LYS A 283 -15.11 7.03 -7.60
N LEU A 284 -14.05 6.22 -7.54
CA LEU A 284 -12.97 6.25 -8.53
C LEU A 284 -13.47 5.84 -9.93
N LYS A 285 -14.32 4.80 -10.01
CA LYS A 285 -14.94 4.35 -11.28
C LYS A 285 -15.84 5.42 -11.89
N GLN A 286 -16.60 6.14 -11.07
CA GLN A 286 -17.44 7.26 -11.51
C GLN A 286 -16.60 8.47 -11.94
N THR A 287 -15.59 8.83 -11.17
CA THR A 287 -14.66 9.92 -11.45
C THR A 287 -13.90 9.69 -12.76
N LEU A 288 -13.45 8.46 -13.01
CA LEU A 288 -12.70 8.07 -14.20
C LEU A 288 -13.55 7.33 -15.22
N ARG A 289 -14.78 7.80 -15.49
CA ARG A 289 -15.63 7.20 -16.54
C ARG A 289 -14.91 7.18 -17.88
N LYS A 290 -15.11 6.08 -18.61
CA LYS A 290 -14.57 5.90 -19.96
C LYS A 290 -15.01 7.07 -20.84
N SER A 291 -14.03 7.69 -21.51
CA SER A 291 -14.32 8.78 -22.44
C SER A 291 -15.07 8.25 -23.66
N SER A 292 -16.12 8.96 -24.09
CA SER A 292 -16.75 8.74 -25.40
C SER A 292 -15.86 9.23 -26.54
N GLU A 293 -15.02 10.23 -26.27
CA GLU A 293 -14.06 10.78 -27.21
C GLU A 293 -12.82 9.85 -27.31
N PRO A 294 -12.38 9.48 -28.52
CA PRO A 294 -11.18 8.66 -28.72
C PRO A 294 -9.93 9.30 -28.09
N PRO A 295 -9.09 8.53 -27.36
CA PRO A 295 -7.89 9.07 -26.71
C PRO A 295 -6.98 9.87 -27.64
N LYS A 296 -6.86 9.46 -28.92
CA LYS A 296 -6.05 10.16 -29.93
C LYS A 296 -6.48 11.63 -30.13
N LEU A 297 -7.78 11.92 -30.12
CA LEU A 297 -8.31 13.28 -30.29
C LEU A 297 -8.08 14.13 -29.03
N VAL A 298 -8.27 13.52 -27.86
CA VAL A 298 -7.98 14.16 -26.58
C VAL A 298 -6.50 14.54 -26.50
N PHE A 299 -5.58 13.64 -26.87
CA PHE A 299 -4.15 13.93 -26.89
C PHE A 299 -3.76 15.02 -27.89
N GLN A 300 -4.40 15.08 -29.07
CA GLN A 300 -4.17 16.18 -30.01
C GLN A 300 -4.60 17.53 -29.42
N THR A 301 -5.75 17.57 -28.75
CA THR A 301 -6.25 18.77 -28.09
C THR A 301 -5.33 19.22 -26.96
N ILE A 302 -4.83 18.27 -26.15
CA ILE A 302 -3.85 18.58 -25.08
C ILE A 302 -2.59 19.14 -25.69
N LEU A 303 -2.03 18.45 -26.70
CA LEU A 303 -0.80 18.86 -27.36
C LEU A 303 -0.92 20.30 -27.89
N GLN A 304 -2.01 20.62 -28.60
CA GLN A 304 -2.27 21.97 -29.10
C GLN A 304 -2.32 23.03 -27.99
N LYS A 305 -2.90 22.70 -26.83
CA LYS A 305 -3.09 23.64 -25.71
C LYS A 305 -1.90 23.74 -24.77
N GLN A 306 -1.03 22.74 -24.75
CA GLN A 306 0.02 22.56 -23.75
C GLN A 306 1.40 22.33 -24.38
N GLN A 307 1.56 22.58 -25.68
CA GLN A 307 2.79 22.32 -26.43
C GLN A 307 4.02 22.90 -25.73
N THR A 308 3.99 24.20 -25.40
CA THR A 308 5.11 24.90 -24.75
C THR A 308 5.44 24.29 -23.38
N ALA A 309 4.43 23.95 -22.58
CA ALA A 309 4.66 23.31 -21.27
C ALA A 309 5.27 21.90 -21.44
N ILE A 310 4.85 21.15 -22.45
CA ILE A 310 5.41 19.82 -22.77
C ILE A 310 6.86 19.94 -23.24
N GLU A 311 7.18 20.92 -24.07
CA GLU A 311 8.56 21.18 -24.54
C GLU A 311 9.47 21.61 -23.38
N GLN A 312 8.99 22.49 -22.49
CA GLN A 312 9.72 22.87 -21.27
C GLN A 312 9.99 21.68 -20.34
N MET A 313 9.15 20.65 -20.33
CA MET A 313 9.41 19.42 -19.59
C MET A 313 10.47 18.52 -20.26
N ALA A 314 10.68 18.68 -21.57
CA ALA A 314 11.66 17.90 -22.32
C ALA A 314 13.08 18.46 -22.16
N HIS A 315 13.19 19.77 -21.96
CA HIS A 315 14.43 20.46 -21.69
C HIS A 315 14.59 20.60 -20.17
N PRO A 316 15.50 19.85 -19.52
CA PRO A 316 15.92 20.27 -18.19
C PRO A 316 16.39 21.73 -18.29
N VAL A 317 16.07 22.53 -17.28
CA VAL A 317 16.54 23.92 -17.21
C VAL A 317 18.07 23.89 -17.15
N ASP A 318 18.71 23.90 -18.31
CA ASP A 318 20.12 24.26 -18.46
C ASP A 318 20.19 25.77 -18.26
N CYS A 319 20.45 26.19 -17.02
CA CYS A 319 21.02 27.48 -16.55
C CYS A 319 20.85 27.45 -15.01
N GLU A 320 21.88 27.43 -14.19
CA GLU A 320 23.01 28.35 -14.18
C GLU A 320 24.37 27.63 -14.03
N MET A 321 25.36 28.15 -14.76
CA MET A 321 26.79 27.87 -14.53
C MET A 321 27.28 28.55 -13.25
#